data_AF-A0A8J2S4L6-F1
#
_entry.id   AF-A0A8J2S4L6-F1
#
_cell.length_a   1.000
_cell.length_b   1.000
_cell.length_c   1.000
_cell.angle_alpha   90.00
_cell.angle_beta   90.00
_cell.angle_gamma   90.00
#
_symmetry.space_group_name_H-M   'P 1'
#
loop_
_entity.id
_entity.type
_entity.pdbx_description
1 polymer ?
#
loop_
_entity_poly.entity_id
_entity_poly.type
_entity_poly.pdbx_seq_one_letter_code
_entity_poly.pdbx_strand_id
1 'polypeptide(L)'
;MSIETLQPAETNSKPAQETSEIKKEDDKSGDEYERKDQDPPLEIGEHYLVKRGEDSWHPAEIIQRRYNKAHSLYEYYVHYEGFNRRLDEWVSKEKILSTQVNINETHFSKGEKVSSLDLLLEQSDRKITRNQKRKHDEINHVQKTYAEMDPTTAALEKEHEAITKVKYIDKIQMGKYEIDTWYFSPYPEEYGKVPKLWICEYCLKYMRMEKTYRHHICECTLRQPPGKEIYRKGTLSIYEADGKENKIYAQNLCLIAKLFLDHKTLYFDVEPFLFYILCEIDKSGAHVVGYFSKEKESPDGNNVACILTLPPFQRKGYGKLLIAFSYELSKLEHTVGSPEKPLSDLGKLSYRSYWSWVLLEILRDFRGSLSIRDLSHMTSITQSDIVSTLQTMNMVKYWKGQHVICVTPKLVEEHIKSAQFKKPRLTVDVSAIRWSPAHRKTFSKTNKK
;
A
#
# COMPACT_ATOMS: atom_id res chain seq x y z
N MET A 1 33.75 -30.38 -52.86
CA MET A 1 34.94 -31.21 -53.16
C MET A 1 35.90 -31.01 -52.00
N SER A 2 36.25 -31.98 -51.16
CA SER A 2 35.98 -33.40 -51.11
C SER A 2 36.12 -33.88 -49.66
N ILE A 3 35.39 -34.96 -49.39
CA ILE A 3 35.38 -35.80 -48.20
C ILE A 3 36.66 -36.67 -48.20
N GLU A 4 37.24 -36.99 -47.04
CA GLU A 4 37.66 -38.37 -46.69
C GLU A 4 38.14 -38.56 -45.24
N THR A 5 37.26 -39.23 -44.50
CA THR A 5 37.35 -40.23 -43.43
C THR A 5 38.69 -40.98 -43.24
N LEU A 6 39.06 -41.27 -41.98
CA LEU A 6 39.34 -42.62 -41.45
C LEU A 6 39.62 -42.64 -39.93
N GLN A 7 38.91 -43.52 -39.22
CA GLN A 7 39.08 -44.05 -37.84
C GLN A 7 39.39 -45.56 -37.98
N PRO A 8 39.54 -46.40 -36.92
CA PRO A 8 40.09 -46.25 -35.56
C PRO A 8 41.02 -47.45 -35.17
N ALA A 9 41.51 -47.50 -33.92
CA ALA A 9 41.97 -48.76 -33.30
C ALA A 9 41.56 -48.82 -31.82
N GLU A 10 40.81 -49.87 -31.49
CA GLU A 10 40.31 -50.26 -30.17
C GLU A 10 41.39 -51.02 -29.37
N THR A 11 41.36 -50.91 -28.04
CA THR A 11 41.59 -52.08 -27.18
C THR A 11 40.67 -52.01 -25.96
N ASN A 12 40.12 -53.17 -25.63
CA ASN A 12 38.97 -53.42 -24.77
C ASN A 12 39.43 -54.37 -23.65
N SER A 13 39.17 -54.08 -22.38
CA SER A 13 39.10 -55.14 -21.35
C SER A 13 38.26 -54.71 -20.13
N LYS A 14 37.43 -55.66 -19.70
CA LYS A 14 36.24 -55.59 -18.83
C LYS A 14 36.57 -55.46 -17.33
N PRO A 15 35.65 -54.99 -16.47
CA PRO A 15 35.67 -55.28 -15.04
C PRO A 15 34.72 -56.45 -14.70
N ALA A 16 35.16 -57.33 -13.80
CA ALA A 16 34.38 -58.39 -13.19
C ALA A 16 33.85 -57.93 -11.80
N GLN A 17 32.59 -58.25 -11.52
CA GLN A 17 31.98 -58.19 -10.19
C GLN A 17 32.16 -59.54 -9.49
N GLU A 18 32.50 -59.53 -8.20
CA GLU A 18 32.07 -60.59 -7.27
C GLU A 18 32.10 -60.07 -5.82
N THR A 19 31.04 -60.40 -5.10
CA THR A 19 30.67 -60.05 -3.72
C THR A 19 31.11 -61.14 -2.73
N SER A 20 31.55 -60.79 -1.51
CA SER A 20 31.26 -61.58 -0.27
C SER A 20 31.72 -60.89 1.03
N GLU A 21 30.71 -60.53 1.82
CA GLU A 21 30.50 -60.69 3.28
C GLU A 21 31.63 -60.70 4.36
N ILE A 22 31.44 -59.76 5.31
CA ILE A 22 31.40 -59.87 6.80
C ILE A 22 32.66 -60.33 7.57
N LYS A 23 33.22 -59.40 8.36
CA LYS A 23 33.55 -59.63 9.79
C LYS A 23 33.20 -58.39 10.63
N LYS A 24 32.41 -58.62 11.68
CA LYS A 24 32.16 -57.71 12.80
C LYS A 24 33.39 -57.71 13.71
N GLU A 25 33.79 -56.55 14.18
CA GLU A 25 34.44 -56.40 15.49
C GLU A 25 34.06 -55.03 16.06
N ASP A 26 33.45 -55.08 17.25
CA ASP A 26 33.03 -53.96 18.06
C ASP A 26 34.25 -53.16 18.55
N ASP A 27 34.20 -51.84 18.44
CA ASP A 27 34.85 -51.00 19.44
C ASP A 27 34.01 -49.75 19.75
N LYS A 28 33.65 -49.64 21.02
CA LYS A 28 32.91 -48.54 21.62
C LYS A 28 33.94 -47.64 22.29
N SER A 29 34.04 -46.38 21.88
CA SER A 29 34.04 -45.25 22.82
C SER A 29 34.29 -43.92 22.11
N GLY A 30 33.44 -42.94 22.47
CA GLY A 30 33.79 -41.51 22.48
C GLY A 30 33.76 -40.79 21.14
N ASP A 31 32.63 -40.14 20.83
CA ASP A 31 32.63 -38.68 20.67
C ASP A 31 31.17 -38.17 20.66
N GLU A 32 30.72 -37.78 21.86
CA GLU A 32 29.51 -37.03 22.11
C GLU A 32 29.72 -35.56 21.68
N TYR A 33 29.42 -35.21 20.44
CA TYR A 33 29.15 -33.80 20.06
C TYR A 33 28.11 -33.69 18.93
N GLU A 34 26.97 -34.39 19.06
CA GLU A 34 25.77 -34.06 18.28
C GLU A 34 24.54 -34.04 19.18
N ARG A 35 24.22 -32.84 19.70
CA ARG A 35 22.87 -32.54 20.22
C ARG A 35 22.63 -31.03 20.28
N LYS A 36 21.83 -30.51 19.35
CA LYS A 36 20.46 -30.02 19.60
C LYS A 36 19.98 -29.13 18.45
N ASP A 37 19.16 -29.73 17.58
CA ASP A 37 18.07 -29.03 16.90
C ASP A 37 16.92 -30.06 16.74
N GLN A 38 16.35 -30.47 17.88
CA GLN A 38 15.28 -31.48 17.97
C GLN A 38 13.97 -30.85 18.46
N ASP A 39 13.50 -29.82 17.77
CA ASP A 39 12.07 -29.52 17.78
C ASP A 39 11.57 -29.67 16.35
N PRO A 40 10.47 -30.40 16.10
CA PRO A 40 9.88 -30.50 14.77
C PRO A 40 9.58 -29.10 14.21
N PRO A 41 9.66 -28.93 12.88
CA PRO A 41 9.39 -27.64 12.29
C PRO A 41 7.89 -27.35 12.39
N LEU A 42 7.52 -26.12 12.73
CA LEU A 42 6.13 -25.75 13.02
C LEU A 42 5.25 -25.96 11.78
N GLU A 43 3.99 -26.32 12.03
CA GLU A 43 3.00 -26.63 10.99
C GLU A 43 2.45 -25.35 10.35
N ILE A 44 2.29 -25.37 9.02
CA ILE A 44 1.70 -24.28 8.23
C ILE A 44 0.17 -24.37 8.34
N GLY A 45 -0.49 -23.25 8.55
CA GLY A 45 -1.95 -23.13 8.74
C GLY A 45 -2.38 -23.15 10.21
N GLU A 46 -1.47 -23.48 11.12
CA GLU A 46 -1.74 -23.55 12.56
C GLU A 46 -1.42 -22.24 13.27
N HIS A 47 -2.04 -22.03 14.44
CA HIS A 47 -1.92 -20.81 15.22
C HIS A 47 -1.00 -21.00 16.42
N TYR A 48 -0.06 -20.06 16.60
CA TYR A 48 0.93 -20.07 17.67
C TYR A 48 1.04 -18.68 18.31
N LEU A 49 1.57 -18.62 19.54
CA LEU A 49 1.93 -17.35 20.15
C LEU A 49 3.29 -16.90 19.61
N VAL A 50 3.30 -15.70 19.01
CA VAL A 50 4.50 -15.07 18.44
C VAL A 50 4.87 -13.81 19.20
N LYS A 51 6.14 -13.71 19.59
CA LYS A 51 6.69 -12.55 20.31
C LYS A 51 6.89 -11.38 19.36
N ARG A 52 6.24 -10.26 19.67
CA ARG A 52 6.33 -9.00 18.95
C ARG A 52 6.77 -7.88 19.89
N GLY A 53 7.85 -7.19 19.54
CA GLY A 53 8.48 -6.19 20.43
C GLY A 53 9.15 -6.82 21.66
N GLU A 54 9.52 -5.99 22.63
CA GLU A 54 10.31 -6.47 23.77
C GLU A 54 9.54 -7.41 24.71
N ASP A 55 8.21 -7.34 24.84
CA ASP A 55 7.46 -8.19 25.82
C ASP A 55 5.97 -8.50 25.51
N SER A 56 5.53 -8.49 24.24
CA SER A 56 4.13 -8.86 23.92
C SER A 56 4.02 -10.11 23.05
N TRP A 57 3.19 -11.07 23.48
CA TRP A 57 2.86 -12.29 22.74
C TRP A 57 1.50 -12.13 22.07
N HIS A 58 1.43 -12.47 20.79
CA HIS A 58 0.21 -12.33 19.99
C HIS A 58 -0.08 -13.67 19.30
N PRO A 59 -1.36 -14.10 19.24
CA PRO A 59 -1.75 -15.24 18.42
C PRO A 59 -1.51 -14.89 16.94
N ALA A 60 -0.87 -15.80 16.21
CA ALA A 60 -0.60 -15.65 14.80
C ALA A 60 -0.68 -16.97 14.04
N GLU A 61 -1.23 -16.92 12.83
CA GLU A 61 -1.25 -18.02 11.87
C GLU A 61 0.11 -18.13 11.17
N ILE A 62 0.69 -19.32 11.09
CA ILE A 62 1.87 -19.57 10.27
C ILE A 62 1.43 -19.79 8.83
N ILE A 63 1.72 -18.83 7.94
CA ILE A 63 1.33 -18.89 6.53
C ILE A 63 2.35 -19.65 5.69
N GLN A 64 3.65 -19.46 5.96
CA GLN A 64 4.71 -20.10 5.18
C GLN A 64 5.99 -20.29 6.01
N ARG A 65 6.81 -21.26 5.62
CA ARG A 65 8.14 -21.52 6.19
C ARG A 65 9.22 -21.40 5.11
N ARG A 66 10.37 -20.79 5.43
CA ARG A 66 11.58 -20.76 4.59
C ARG A 66 12.81 -21.16 5.38
N TYR A 67 13.82 -21.71 4.70
CA TYR A 67 15.12 -22.00 5.28
C TYR A 67 16.10 -20.88 4.91
N ASN A 68 16.58 -20.15 5.91
CA ASN A 68 17.56 -19.08 5.71
C ASN A 68 18.97 -19.67 5.71
N LYS A 69 19.56 -19.83 4.53
CA LYS A 69 20.92 -20.38 4.35
C LYS A 69 22.02 -19.52 5.01
N ALA A 70 21.80 -18.22 5.20
CA ALA A 70 22.82 -17.34 5.77
C ALA A 70 22.95 -17.49 7.30
N HIS A 71 21.84 -17.82 7.96
CA HIS A 71 21.79 -17.99 9.42
C HIS A 71 21.59 -19.45 9.86
N SER A 72 21.45 -20.38 8.91
CA SER A 72 21.17 -21.81 9.14
C SER A 72 19.93 -22.06 10.03
N LEU A 73 18.92 -21.20 9.94
CA LEU A 73 17.70 -21.26 10.75
C LEU A 73 16.44 -21.24 9.89
N TYR A 74 15.37 -21.86 10.39
CA TYR A 74 14.03 -21.72 9.81
C TYR A 74 13.38 -20.40 10.22
N GLU A 75 12.81 -19.73 9.23
CA GLU A 75 11.98 -18.54 9.41
C GLU A 75 10.54 -18.85 8.98
N TYR A 76 9.59 -18.22 9.66
CA TYR A 76 8.16 -18.42 9.48
C TYR A 76 7.50 -17.09 9.16
N TYR A 77 6.70 -17.04 8.11
CA TYR A 77 5.89 -15.87 7.76
C TYR A 77 4.57 -15.96 8.53
N VAL A 78 4.30 -14.96 9.36
CA VAL A 78 3.20 -15.00 10.32
C VAL A 78 2.19 -13.89 10.05
N HIS A 79 0.90 -14.22 10.21
CA HIS A 79 -0.18 -13.25 10.24
C HIS A 79 -0.79 -13.17 11.63
N TYR A 80 -0.72 -11.98 12.24
CA TYR A 80 -1.23 -11.76 13.58
C TYR A 80 -2.75 -11.62 13.57
N GLU A 81 -3.44 -12.40 14.40
CA GLU A 81 -4.90 -12.42 14.44
C GLU A 81 -5.48 -11.06 14.84
N GLY A 82 -6.45 -10.57 14.07
CA GLY A 82 -7.07 -9.25 14.31
C GLY A 82 -6.23 -8.05 13.89
N PHE A 83 -5.02 -8.26 13.35
CA PHE A 83 -4.17 -7.20 12.83
C PHE A 83 -4.24 -7.09 11.30
N ASN A 84 -3.90 -5.91 10.78
CA ASN A 84 -3.82 -5.70 9.34
C ASN A 84 -2.56 -6.38 8.76
N ARG A 85 -2.69 -7.00 7.58
CA ARG A 85 -1.63 -7.74 6.87
C ARG A 85 -0.34 -6.96 6.61
N ARG A 86 -0.38 -5.62 6.64
CA ARG A 86 0.82 -4.77 6.60
C ARG A 86 1.81 -5.04 7.75
N LEU A 87 1.35 -5.73 8.79
CA LEU A 87 2.12 -6.09 9.98
C LEU A 87 2.67 -7.52 9.90
N ASP A 88 2.35 -8.27 8.84
CA ASP A 88 2.88 -9.61 8.62
C ASP A 88 4.39 -9.52 8.36
N GLU A 89 5.13 -10.48 8.92
CA GLU A 89 6.60 -10.48 8.89
C GLU A 89 7.18 -11.90 8.92
N TRP A 90 8.44 -12.02 8.54
CA TRP A 90 9.23 -13.23 8.78
C TRP A 90 9.83 -13.20 10.19
N VAL A 91 9.53 -14.21 11.00
CA VAL A 91 10.07 -14.38 12.35
C VAL A 91 10.93 -15.65 12.45
N SER A 92 11.97 -15.62 13.29
CA SER A 92 12.74 -16.81 13.64
C SER A 92 11.93 -17.74 14.55
N LYS A 93 12.26 -19.03 14.55
CA LYS A 93 11.64 -20.03 15.44
C LYS A 93 11.68 -19.62 16.92
N GLU A 94 12.75 -18.97 17.35
CA GLU A 94 12.95 -18.49 18.72
C GLU A 94 11.88 -17.51 19.21
N LYS A 95 11.19 -16.82 18.28
CA LYS A 95 10.11 -15.89 18.60
C LYS A 95 8.74 -16.57 18.67
N ILE A 96 8.65 -17.89 18.44
CA ILE A 96 7.39 -18.62 18.42
C ILE A 96 7.38 -19.65 19.55
N LEU A 97 6.34 -19.65 20.38
CA LEU A 97 6.13 -20.72 21.34
C LEU A 97 5.62 -21.96 20.60
N SER A 98 6.27 -23.12 20.83
CA SER A 98 5.86 -24.41 20.25
C SER A 98 4.46 -24.88 20.68
N THR A 99 3.81 -24.19 21.62
CA THR A 99 2.45 -24.47 22.07
C THR A 99 1.42 -23.91 21.07
N GLN A 100 0.66 -24.80 20.43
CA GLN A 100 -0.46 -24.43 19.57
C GLN A 100 -1.58 -23.77 20.40
N VAL A 101 -2.16 -22.71 19.85
CA VAL A 101 -3.31 -22.01 20.46
C VAL A 101 -4.58 -22.46 19.76
N ASN A 102 -5.50 -23.05 20.52
CA ASN A 102 -6.81 -23.40 20.01
C ASN A 102 -7.75 -22.20 20.17
N ILE A 103 -7.97 -21.45 19.09
CA ILE A 103 -8.74 -20.18 19.10
C ILE A 103 -10.19 -20.40 19.55
N ASN A 104 -10.70 -21.62 19.42
CA ASN A 104 -12.06 -21.97 19.85
C ASN A 104 -12.23 -22.15 21.36
N GLU A 105 -11.14 -22.20 22.16
CA GLU A 105 -11.22 -22.48 23.62
C GLU A 105 -10.64 -21.36 24.51
N THR A 106 -9.98 -20.33 23.97
CA THR A 106 -9.35 -19.27 24.77
C THR A 106 -10.24 -18.05 25.01
N HIS A 107 -11.29 -18.19 25.82
CA HIS A 107 -11.74 -17.07 26.66
C HIS A 107 -10.74 -16.90 27.81
N PHE A 108 -9.79 -15.97 27.67
CA PHE A 108 -8.81 -15.69 28.72
C PHE A 108 -9.51 -15.32 30.05
N SER A 109 -9.27 -16.14 31.07
CA SER A 109 -9.58 -15.82 32.46
C SER A 109 -8.68 -14.65 32.88
N LYS A 110 -9.28 -13.48 33.11
CA LYS A 110 -8.58 -12.33 33.71
C LYS A 110 -8.03 -12.72 35.08
N GLY A 111 -6.71 -12.66 35.25
CA GLY A 111 -6.01 -12.84 36.52
C GLY A 111 -4.81 -11.89 36.62
N GLU A 112 -5.07 -10.69 37.16
CA GLU A 112 -4.22 -9.76 37.93
C GLU A 112 -2.73 -9.60 37.50
N LYS A 113 -2.26 -8.45 37.00
CA LYS A 113 -2.33 -7.10 37.60
C LYS A 113 -2.62 -6.04 36.54
N VAL A 114 -3.74 -5.33 36.68
CA VAL A 114 -4.14 -4.23 35.79
C VAL A 114 -3.90 -2.90 36.49
N SER A 115 -3.01 -2.09 35.92
CA SER A 115 -2.80 -0.69 36.27
C SER A 115 -4.01 0.14 35.84
N SER A 116 -4.83 0.56 36.81
CA SER A 116 -5.67 1.78 36.95
C SER A 116 -6.18 2.57 35.72
N LEU A 117 -6.37 1.97 34.55
CA LEU A 117 -6.97 2.62 33.37
C LEU A 117 -8.20 1.87 32.83
N ASP A 118 -8.56 0.73 33.42
CA ASP A 118 -9.59 -0.19 32.89
C ASP A 118 -10.99 -0.01 33.52
N LEU A 119 -11.17 0.98 34.40
CA LEU A 119 -12.45 1.25 35.07
C LEU A 119 -13.47 2.07 34.25
N LEU A 120 -13.21 2.32 32.96
CA LEU A 120 -14.15 3.04 32.09
C LEU A 120 -14.74 2.20 30.96
N LEU A 121 -14.44 0.89 30.87
CA LEU A 121 -14.93 0.04 29.78
C LEU A 121 -15.89 -1.07 30.20
N GLU A 122 -16.11 -1.32 31.49
CA GLU A 122 -17.05 -2.35 31.97
C GLU A 122 -18.39 -1.76 32.45
N GLN A 123 -19.10 -1.06 31.55
CA GLN A 123 -20.56 -0.91 31.66
C GLN A 123 -21.20 -0.76 30.27
N SER A 124 -21.43 -1.88 29.56
CA SER A 124 -22.67 -2.08 28.79
C SER A 124 -22.74 -3.46 28.13
N ASP A 125 -23.02 -4.50 28.92
CA ASP A 125 -23.75 -5.68 28.41
C ASP A 125 -25.24 -5.32 28.28
N ARG A 126 -25.53 -4.31 27.46
CA ARG A 126 -26.90 -3.97 27.05
C ARG A 126 -27.00 -4.31 25.57
N LYS A 127 -27.92 -5.23 25.25
CA LYS A 127 -28.31 -5.62 23.88
C LYS A 127 -28.35 -4.37 22.98
N ILE A 128 -27.37 -4.29 22.08
CA ILE A 128 -27.19 -3.17 21.16
C ILE A 128 -28.43 -3.06 20.27
N THR A 129 -28.98 -1.86 20.18
CA THR A 129 -30.11 -1.58 19.28
C THR A 129 -29.65 -1.63 17.82
N ARG A 130 -30.54 -2.03 16.91
CA ARG A 130 -30.26 -2.16 15.45
C ARG A 130 -29.59 -0.91 14.84
N ASN A 131 -29.85 0.27 15.40
CA ASN A 131 -29.29 1.55 14.95
C ASN A 131 -27.86 1.81 15.46
N GLN A 132 -27.52 1.31 16.65
CA GLN A 132 -26.15 1.37 17.19
C GLN A 132 -25.24 0.33 16.54
N LYS A 133 -25.77 -0.87 16.19
CA LYS A 133 -25.04 -1.87 15.40
C LYS A 133 -24.67 -1.31 14.03
N ARG A 134 -25.60 -0.60 13.36
CA ARG A 134 -25.34 0.08 12.08
C ARG A 134 -24.22 1.12 12.16
N LYS A 135 -24.20 1.95 13.20
CA LYS A 135 -23.11 2.93 13.43
C LYS A 135 -21.77 2.27 13.77
N HIS A 136 -21.79 1.18 14.53
CA HIS A 136 -20.58 0.43 14.86
C HIS A 136 -19.99 -0.25 13.61
N ASP A 137 -20.83 -0.85 12.77
CA ASP A 137 -20.44 -1.46 11.49
C ASP A 137 -19.97 -0.41 10.46
N GLU A 138 -20.52 0.81 10.49
CA GLU A 138 -20.06 1.95 9.67
C GLU A 138 -18.69 2.49 10.10
N ILE A 139 -18.36 2.43 11.40
CA ILE A 139 -17.09 2.91 11.97
C ILE A 139 -15.98 1.86 11.84
N ASN A 140 -16.29 0.57 12.01
CA ASN A 140 -15.34 -0.53 11.94
C ASN A 140 -15.22 -1.19 10.57
N HIS A 141 -16.01 -0.73 9.58
CA HIS A 141 -15.90 -1.02 8.15
C HIS A 141 -15.14 -2.32 7.85
N VAL A 142 -15.77 -3.45 8.22
CA VAL A 142 -15.45 -4.74 7.60
C VAL A 142 -15.34 -4.47 6.10
N GLN A 143 -14.20 -4.84 5.51
CA GLN A 143 -13.95 -4.70 4.08
C GLN A 143 -15.25 -4.99 3.33
N LYS A 144 -15.70 -4.06 2.48
CA LYS A 144 -16.83 -4.32 1.62
C LYS A 144 -16.56 -5.63 0.91
N THR A 145 -17.34 -6.64 1.26
CA THR A 145 -17.25 -8.00 0.74
C THR A 145 -17.21 -7.94 -0.79
N TYR A 146 -16.41 -8.82 -1.40
CA TYR A 146 -16.27 -9.05 -2.86
C TYR A 146 -17.57 -9.01 -3.69
N ALA A 147 -18.73 -9.03 -3.04
CA ALA A 147 -20.07 -8.91 -3.60
C ALA A 147 -20.38 -7.61 -4.36
N GLU A 148 -19.64 -6.52 -4.16
CA GLU A 148 -19.84 -5.27 -4.93
C GLU A 148 -18.93 -5.16 -6.17
N MET A 149 -18.00 -6.07 -6.36
CA MET A 149 -17.08 -6.10 -7.51
C MET A 149 -17.64 -7.02 -8.61
N ASP A 150 -17.27 -6.79 -9.87
CA ASP A 150 -17.68 -7.71 -10.91
C ASP A 150 -17.03 -9.10 -10.66
N PRO A 151 -17.71 -10.20 -11.03
CA PRO A 151 -17.25 -11.55 -10.70
C PRO A 151 -15.86 -11.88 -11.22
N THR A 152 -15.45 -11.29 -12.35
CA THR A 152 -14.13 -11.52 -12.96
C THR A 152 -13.03 -10.80 -12.20
N THR A 153 -13.23 -9.53 -11.82
CA THR A 153 -12.29 -8.77 -10.98
C THR A 153 -12.18 -9.39 -9.59
N ALA A 154 -13.31 -9.76 -8.98
CA ALA A 154 -13.31 -10.41 -7.67
C ALA A 154 -12.56 -11.75 -7.67
N ALA A 155 -12.66 -12.55 -8.74
CA ALA A 155 -11.93 -13.80 -8.89
C ALA A 155 -10.42 -13.57 -9.07
N LEU A 156 -10.04 -12.62 -9.94
CA LEU A 156 -8.64 -12.23 -10.16
C LEU A 156 -8.01 -11.65 -8.90
N GLU A 157 -8.75 -10.88 -8.11
CA GLU A 157 -8.30 -10.36 -6.82
C GLU A 157 -8.11 -11.47 -5.80
N LYS A 158 -9.04 -12.43 -5.71
CA LYS A 158 -8.93 -13.57 -4.79
C LYS A 158 -7.76 -14.49 -5.13
N GLU A 159 -7.52 -14.72 -6.42
CA GLU A 159 -6.36 -15.47 -6.89
C GLU A 159 -5.05 -14.71 -6.63
N HIS A 160 -5.02 -13.40 -6.93
CA HIS A 160 -3.89 -12.55 -6.58
C HIS A 160 -3.62 -12.54 -5.08
N GLU A 161 -4.63 -12.39 -4.24
CA GLU A 161 -4.46 -12.38 -2.79
C GLU A 161 -3.88 -13.71 -2.27
N ALA A 162 -4.26 -14.84 -2.88
CA ALA A 162 -3.71 -16.15 -2.53
C ALA A 162 -2.23 -16.29 -2.92
N ILE A 163 -1.85 -15.82 -4.10
CA ILE A 163 -0.47 -15.88 -4.60
C ILE A 163 0.44 -14.86 -3.88
N THR A 164 -0.12 -13.71 -3.51
CA THR A 164 0.62 -12.58 -2.93
C THR A 164 0.59 -12.57 -1.40
N LYS A 165 0.16 -13.68 -0.76
CA LYS A 165 -0.01 -13.72 0.69
C LYS A 165 1.29 -13.47 1.46
N VAL A 166 2.41 -13.82 0.85
CA VAL A 166 3.72 -13.81 1.51
C VAL A 166 4.59 -12.74 0.88
N LYS A 167 5.02 -11.80 1.71
CA LYS A 167 5.94 -10.74 1.34
C LYS A 167 7.37 -11.28 1.41
N TYR A 168 8.09 -11.23 0.30
CA TYR A 168 9.48 -11.70 0.24
C TYR A 168 10.51 -10.57 0.41
N ILE A 169 10.23 -9.40 -0.16
CA ILE A 169 11.09 -8.21 0.00
C ILE A 169 10.70 -7.57 1.32
N ASP A 170 11.57 -7.65 2.32
CA ASP A 170 11.33 -7.11 3.66
C ASP A 170 11.60 -5.61 3.72
N LYS A 171 12.63 -5.15 2.99
CA LYS A 171 13.10 -3.76 3.03
C LYS A 171 13.49 -3.23 1.66
N ILE A 172 13.41 -1.91 1.50
CA ILE A 172 14.03 -1.19 0.38
C ILE A 172 14.98 -0.11 0.89
N GLN A 173 16.12 0.07 0.23
CA GLN A 173 16.96 1.26 0.36
C GLN A 173 16.59 2.24 -0.76
N MET A 174 16.18 3.46 -0.40
CA MET A 174 15.93 4.54 -1.34
C MET A 174 16.54 5.84 -0.83
N GLY A 175 17.61 6.29 -1.50
CA GLY A 175 18.43 7.41 -1.03
C GLY A 175 18.95 7.12 0.38
N LYS A 176 18.75 8.09 1.30
CA LYS A 176 19.13 7.95 2.72
C LYS A 176 18.17 7.11 3.58
N TYR A 177 17.08 6.60 3.02
CA TYR A 177 16.05 5.89 3.79
C TYR A 177 16.13 4.38 3.56
N GLU A 178 16.13 3.63 4.65
CA GLU A 178 15.74 2.21 4.66
C GLU A 178 14.27 2.15 5.08
N ILE A 179 13.45 1.45 4.29
CA ILE A 179 11.98 1.45 4.43
C ILE A 179 11.49 0.00 4.48
N ASP A 180 10.78 -0.35 5.54
CA ASP A 180 10.07 -1.63 5.65
C ASP A 180 8.86 -1.64 4.71
N THR A 181 8.74 -2.71 3.94
CA THR A 181 7.64 -2.92 2.99
C THR A 181 6.41 -3.47 3.72
N TRP A 182 5.21 -3.24 3.18
CA TRP A 182 3.96 -3.66 3.81
C TRP A 182 3.31 -4.84 3.10
N TYR A 183 3.43 -4.88 1.78
CA TYR A 183 2.76 -5.86 0.94
C TYR A 183 3.73 -6.46 -0.09
N PHE A 184 3.34 -7.60 -0.64
CA PHE A 184 4.01 -8.17 -1.80
C PHE A 184 3.93 -7.22 -3.00
N SER A 185 5.03 -7.15 -3.75
CA SER A 185 5.11 -6.48 -5.06
C SER A 185 5.76 -7.42 -6.09
N PRO A 186 5.21 -7.53 -7.31
CA PRO A 186 5.64 -8.49 -8.34
C PRO A 186 6.89 -8.00 -9.08
N TYR A 187 7.97 -7.79 -8.34
CA TYR A 187 9.29 -7.63 -8.96
C TYR A 187 9.67 -8.92 -9.72
N PRO A 188 10.43 -8.83 -10.82
CA PRO A 188 10.87 -10.03 -11.56
C PRO A 188 11.55 -11.04 -10.64
N GLU A 189 11.41 -12.33 -10.92
CA GLU A 189 11.74 -13.41 -9.97
C GLU A 189 13.14 -13.29 -9.35
N GLU A 190 14.12 -12.86 -10.13
CA GLU A 190 15.50 -12.66 -9.67
C GLU A 190 15.66 -11.60 -8.57
N TYR A 191 14.71 -10.65 -8.47
CA TYR A 191 14.60 -9.58 -7.47
C TYR A 191 13.52 -9.85 -6.43
N GLY A 192 12.46 -10.60 -6.79
CA GLY A 192 11.27 -10.78 -5.96
C GLY A 192 11.52 -11.55 -4.66
N LYS A 193 12.59 -12.35 -4.58
CA LYS A 193 12.92 -13.22 -3.43
C LYS A 193 14.11 -12.73 -2.60
N VAL A 194 14.50 -11.46 -2.71
CA VAL A 194 15.61 -10.90 -1.92
C VAL A 194 15.09 -10.16 -0.68
N PRO A 195 15.79 -10.21 0.47
CA PRO A 195 15.33 -9.53 1.69
C PRO A 195 15.38 -8.00 1.57
N LYS A 196 16.33 -7.46 0.79
CA LYS A 196 16.52 -6.02 0.61
C LYS A 196 16.74 -5.66 -0.86
N LEU A 197 15.95 -4.71 -1.36
CA LEU A 197 16.19 -4.08 -2.68
C LEU A 197 16.85 -2.71 -2.53
N TRP A 198 17.67 -2.35 -3.52
CA TRP A 198 18.32 -1.06 -3.62
C TRP A 198 17.70 -0.28 -4.78
N ILE A 199 17.14 0.90 -4.49
CA ILE A 199 16.35 1.66 -5.45
C ILE A 199 16.96 3.05 -5.60
N CYS A 200 17.24 3.43 -6.85
CA CYS A 200 17.67 4.80 -7.17
C CYS A 200 16.53 5.78 -6.90
N GLU A 201 16.77 6.83 -6.11
CA GLU A 201 15.73 7.80 -5.75
C GLU A 201 15.28 8.70 -6.91
N TYR A 202 16.09 8.80 -7.97
CA TYR A 202 15.81 9.65 -9.12
C TYR A 202 15.21 8.89 -10.31
N CYS A 203 15.76 7.73 -10.68
CA CYS A 203 15.29 6.96 -11.84
C CYS A 203 14.41 5.76 -11.48
N LEU A 204 14.29 5.47 -10.18
CA LEU A 204 13.53 4.36 -9.60
C LEU A 204 14.00 2.96 -10.03
N LYS A 205 15.15 2.85 -10.70
CA LYS A 205 15.76 1.56 -11.02
C LYS A 205 16.05 0.79 -9.73
N TYR A 206 15.64 -0.48 -9.70
CA TYR A 206 15.87 -1.40 -8.61
C TYR A 206 17.06 -2.33 -8.90
N MET A 207 17.79 -2.70 -7.85
CA MET A 207 19.01 -3.51 -7.87
C MET A 207 19.03 -4.46 -6.67
N ARG A 208 19.71 -5.61 -6.82
CA ARG A 208 19.80 -6.64 -5.77
C ARG A 208 20.95 -6.43 -4.79
N MET A 209 22.02 -5.80 -5.26
CA MET A 209 23.27 -5.70 -4.52
C MET A 209 23.63 -4.24 -4.29
N GLU A 210 24.21 -3.96 -3.13
CA GLU A 210 24.69 -2.62 -2.81
C GLU A 210 25.81 -2.16 -3.76
N LYS A 211 26.67 -3.09 -4.21
CA LYS A 211 27.77 -2.79 -5.14
C LYS A 211 27.25 -2.23 -6.47
N THR A 212 26.21 -2.84 -7.04
CA THR A 212 25.61 -2.36 -8.30
C THR A 212 24.84 -1.06 -8.10
N TYR A 213 24.23 -0.88 -6.93
CA TYR A 213 23.61 0.40 -6.54
C TYR A 213 24.61 1.55 -6.43
N ARG A 214 25.72 1.37 -5.73
CA ARG A 214 26.77 2.40 -5.63
C ARG A 214 27.34 2.77 -7.00
N HIS A 215 27.60 1.78 -7.84
CA HIS A 215 28.05 2.01 -9.22
C HIS A 215 27.00 2.81 -10.01
N HIS A 216 25.72 2.42 -9.92
CA HIS A 216 24.63 3.14 -10.58
C HIS A 216 24.51 4.60 -10.12
N ILE A 217 24.66 4.90 -8.84
CA ILE A 217 24.59 6.29 -8.34
C ILE A 217 25.69 7.16 -8.96
N CYS A 218 26.89 6.61 -9.17
CA CYS A 218 27.99 7.33 -9.80
C CYS A 218 27.74 7.63 -11.29
N GLU A 219 27.01 6.77 -11.99
CA GLU A 219 26.74 6.91 -13.44
C GLU A 219 25.41 7.60 -13.75
N CYS A 220 24.43 7.51 -12.86
CA CYS A 220 23.10 8.04 -13.09
C CYS A 220 23.14 9.56 -13.20
N THR A 221 22.70 10.09 -14.34
CA THR A 221 22.64 11.54 -14.60
C THR A 221 21.31 12.18 -14.19
N LEU A 222 20.28 11.37 -13.91
CA LEU A 222 18.96 11.87 -13.51
C LEU A 222 19.01 12.44 -12.10
N ARG A 223 18.44 13.63 -11.92
CA ARG A 223 18.27 14.33 -10.64
C ARG A 223 16.85 14.80 -10.40
N GLN A 224 15.91 14.36 -11.23
CA GLN A 224 14.48 14.64 -11.09
C GLN A 224 13.66 13.58 -11.82
N PRO A 225 12.36 13.45 -11.52
CA PRO A 225 11.45 12.63 -12.31
C PRO A 225 11.44 13.05 -13.78
N PRO A 226 11.17 12.10 -14.70
CA PRO A 226 10.94 12.46 -16.10
C PRO A 226 9.61 13.21 -16.25
N GLY A 227 9.37 13.73 -17.46
CA GLY A 227 8.16 14.50 -17.76
C GLY A 227 8.32 15.99 -17.46
N LYS A 228 7.19 16.67 -17.25
CA LYS A 228 7.12 18.13 -17.16
C LYS A 228 6.90 18.58 -15.72
N GLU A 229 7.70 19.53 -15.24
CA GLU A 229 7.40 20.23 -13.99
C GLU A 229 6.20 21.16 -14.20
N ILE A 230 5.06 20.84 -13.58
CA ILE A 230 3.79 21.56 -13.76
C ILE A 230 3.41 22.38 -12.52
N TYR A 231 4.15 22.27 -11.44
CA TYR A 231 3.95 23.04 -10.21
C TYR A 231 5.28 23.24 -9.49
N ARG A 232 5.53 24.47 -9.03
CA ARG A 232 6.68 24.79 -8.18
C ARG A 232 6.31 25.83 -7.12
N LYS A 233 6.44 25.48 -5.84
CA LYS A 233 6.32 26.42 -4.72
C LYS A 233 7.38 26.15 -3.67
N GLY A 234 8.31 27.10 -3.49
CA GLY A 234 9.43 26.93 -2.57
C GLY A 234 10.27 25.69 -2.91
N THR A 235 10.33 24.76 -1.98
CA THR A 235 11.06 23.48 -2.09
C THR A 235 10.19 22.32 -2.57
N LEU A 236 8.93 22.56 -3.00
CA LEU A 236 8.05 21.51 -3.50
C LEU A 236 7.77 21.68 -4.98
N SER A 237 7.89 20.57 -5.72
CA SER A 237 7.54 20.48 -7.14
C SER A 237 6.64 19.28 -7.42
N ILE A 238 5.77 19.41 -8.41
CA ILE A 238 5.01 18.28 -8.96
C ILE A 238 5.32 18.15 -10.45
N TYR A 239 5.72 16.94 -10.84
CA TYR A 239 6.01 16.55 -12.21
C TYR A 239 4.86 15.72 -12.78
N GLU A 240 4.44 16.02 -14.00
CA GLU A 240 3.53 15.20 -14.79
C GLU A 240 4.33 14.32 -15.75
N ALA A 241 4.21 13.01 -15.60
CA ALA A 241 4.83 12.03 -16.48
C ALA A 241 3.76 11.17 -17.16
N ASP A 242 3.81 11.11 -18.49
CA ASP A 242 2.98 10.20 -19.27
C ASP A 242 3.55 8.77 -19.18
N GLY A 243 2.72 7.80 -18.78
CA GLY A 243 3.13 6.40 -18.66
C GLY A 243 3.48 5.73 -19.98
N LYS A 244 2.96 6.20 -21.12
CA LYS A 244 3.32 5.75 -22.46
C LYS A 244 4.71 6.24 -22.86
N GLU A 245 5.03 7.50 -22.57
CA GLU A 245 6.32 8.09 -22.90
C GLU A 245 7.43 7.63 -21.95
N ASN A 246 7.09 7.43 -20.67
CA ASN A 246 8.04 7.13 -19.59
C ASN A 246 7.81 5.75 -18.98
N LYS A 247 7.59 4.74 -19.84
CA LYS A 247 7.14 3.39 -19.46
C LYS A 247 7.93 2.75 -18.34
N ILE A 248 9.26 2.72 -18.45
CA ILE A 248 10.13 2.09 -17.44
C ILE A 248 10.04 2.81 -16.09
N TYR A 249 10.05 4.14 -16.09
CA TYR A 249 9.94 4.91 -14.84
C TYR A 249 8.59 4.68 -14.17
N ALA A 250 7.51 4.71 -14.94
CA ALA A 250 6.16 4.47 -14.45
C ALA A 250 5.98 3.04 -13.90
N GLN A 251 6.52 2.03 -14.57
CA GLN A 251 6.51 0.64 -14.09
C GLN A 251 7.28 0.51 -12.77
N ASN A 252 8.47 1.10 -12.68
CA ASN A 252 9.26 1.12 -11.45
C ASN A 252 8.51 1.79 -10.30
N LEU A 253 7.86 2.93 -10.58
CA LEU A 253 7.03 3.64 -9.60
C LEU A 253 5.84 2.77 -9.15
N CYS A 254 5.18 2.07 -10.06
CA CYS A 254 4.09 1.15 -9.73
C CYS A 254 4.56 -0.03 -8.87
N LEU A 255 5.73 -0.61 -9.16
CA LEU A 255 6.30 -1.69 -8.36
C LEU A 255 6.63 -1.21 -6.93
N ILE A 256 7.21 -0.02 -6.79
CA ILE A 256 7.44 0.61 -5.48
C ILE A 256 6.11 0.84 -4.78
N ALA A 257 5.12 1.36 -5.48
CA ALA A 257 3.81 1.67 -4.90
C ALA A 257 3.11 0.42 -4.38
N LYS A 258 3.22 -0.71 -5.10
CA LYS A 258 2.62 -1.99 -4.71
C LYS A 258 3.21 -2.55 -3.41
N LEU A 259 4.44 -2.18 -3.03
CA LEU A 259 5.01 -2.52 -1.71
C LEU A 259 4.24 -1.88 -0.55
N PHE A 260 3.44 -0.83 -0.81
CA PHE A 260 2.73 -0.05 0.20
C PHE A 260 1.22 0.07 -0.06
N LEU A 261 0.73 -0.53 -1.14
CA LEU A 261 -0.68 -0.57 -1.54
C LEU A 261 -1.12 -2.02 -1.73
N ASP A 262 -2.16 -2.42 -1.02
CA ASP A 262 -2.67 -3.80 -1.04
C ASP A 262 -3.35 -4.10 -2.39
N HIS A 263 -4.36 -3.30 -2.74
CA HIS A 263 -5.26 -3.51 -3.89
C HIS A 263 -4.77 -2.87 -5.21
N LYS A 264 -3.46 -2.71 -5.41
CA LYS A 264 -2.95 -2.23 -6.71
C LYS A 264 -2.82 -3.39 -7.69
N THR A 265 -3.66 -3.40 -8.72
CA THR A 265 -3.74 -4.50 -9.70
C THR A 265 -2.92 -4.24 -10.97
N LEU A 266 -2.82 -2.97 -11.40
CA LEU A 266 -2.09 -2.59 -12.62
C LEU A 266 -0.70 -2.02 -12.30
N TYR A 267 0.34 -2.70 -12.75
CA TYR A 267 1.74 -2.28 -12.55
C TYR A 267 2.63 -2.34 -13.79
N PHE A 268 2.28 -3.13 -14.82
CA PHE A 268 3.01 -3.16 -16.10
C PHE A 268 2.33 -2.35 -17.21
N ASP A 269 0.99 -2.35 -17.24
CA ASP A 269 0.18 -1.60 -18.20
C ASP A 269 -0.02 -0.15 -17.74
N VAL A 270 1.04 0.63 -17.88
CA VAL A 270 1.11 2.03 -17.41
C VAL A 270 0.69 3.06 -18.46
N GLU A 271 0.55 2.66 -19.73
CA GLU A 271 0.28 3.56 -20.85
C GLU A 271 -1.04 4.36 -20.75
N PRO A 272 -2.12 3.81 -20.17
CA PRO A 272 -3.37 4.55 -19.97
C PRO A 272 -3.30 5.65 -18.91
N PHE A 273 -2.20 5.74 -18.16
CA PHE A 273 -2.11 6.60 -16.97
C PHE A 273 -1.17 7.80 -17.16
N LEU A 274 -1.54 8.90 -16.51
CA LEU A 274 -0.67 10.01 -16.16
C LEU A 274 -0.24 9.86 -14.70
N PHE A 275 1.00 10.23 -14.40
CA PHE A 275 1.57 10.17 -13.05
C PHE A 275 1.96 11.58 -12.60
N TYR A 276 1.46 11.98 -11.44
CA TYR A 276 1.74 13.27 -10.81
C TYR A 276 2.64 13.06 -9.60
N ILE A 277 3.93 13.31 -9.79
CA ILE A 277 4.99 12.94 -8.84
C ILE A 277 5.40 14.17 -8.03
N LEU A 278 5.12 14.13 -6.73
CA LEU A 278 5.50 15.17 -5.79
C LEU A 278 6.93 14.93 -5.29
N CYS A 279 7.73 15.98 -5.32
CA CYS A 279 9.12 15.98 -4.88
C CYS A 279 9.43 17.09 -3.88
N GLU A 280 10.31 16.79 -2.93
CA GLU A 280 11.08 17.80 -2.19
C GLU A 280 12.34 18.14 -3.00
N ILE A 281 12.67 19.42 -3.11
CA ILE A 281 13.78 19.92 -3.91
C ILE A 281 14.87 20.46 -3.01
N ASP A 282 16.10 20.00 -3.23
CA ASP A 282 17.29 20.54 -2.59
C ASP A 282 18.38 20.89 -3.62
N LYS A 283 19.63 21.04 -3.17
CA LYS A 283 20.77 21.37 -4.05
C LYS A 283 21.20 20.21 -4.94
N SER A 284 20.88 18.98 -4.55
CA SER A 284 21.23 17.74 -5.25
C SER A 284 20.20 17.36 -6.30
N GLY A 285 18.91 17.63 -6.07
CA GLY A 285 17.87 17.39 -7.06
C GLY A 285 16.45 17.39 -6.48
N ALA A 286 15.56 16.69 -7.18
CA ALA A 286 14.18 16.46 -6.81
C ALA A 286 14.00 15.04 -6.26
N HIS A 287 13.65 14.96 -4.98
CA HIS A 287 13.50 13.72 -4.22
C HIS A 287 12.03 13.34 -4.12
N VAL A 288 11.66 12.19 -4.68
CA VAL A 288 10.28 11.71 -4.67
C VAL A 288 9.79 11.49 -3.23
N VAL A 289 8.64 12.10 -2.89
CA VAL A 289 7.98 11.90 -1.59
C VAL A 289 6.65 11.17 -1.70
N GLY A 290 6.02 11.23 -2.88
CA GLY A 290 4.73 10.61 -3.15
C GLY A 290 4.25 10.91 -4.55
N TYR A 291 3.15 10.29 -4.94
CA TYR A 291 2.53 10.54 -6.23
C TYR A 291 1.03 10.22 -6.19
N PHE A 292 0.31 10.64 -7.21
CA PHE A 292 -0.92 9.97 -7.61
C PHE A 292 -0.92 9.66 -9.11
N SER A 293 -1.64 8.62 -9.52
CA SER A 293 -1.91 8.33 -10.93
C SER A 293 -3.35 8.70 -11.28
N LYS A 294 -3.57 9.04 -12.54
CA LYS A 294 -4.87 9.37 -13.11
C LYS A 294 -5.01 8.70 -14.47
N GLU A 295 -6.14 8.06 -14.74
CA GLU A 295 -6.45 7.55 -16.08
C GLU A 295 -6.59 8.72 -17.06
N LYS A 296 -6.02 8.60 -18.26
CA LYS A 296 -6.20 9.59 -19.32
C LYS A 296 -7.67 9.72 -19.71
N GLU A 297 -8.37 8.58 -19.72
CA GLU A 297 -9.80 8.48 -19.97
C GLU A 297 -10.40 7.61 -18.87
N SER A 298 -11.15 8.22 -17.95
CA SER A 298 -11.84 7.51 -16.87
C SER A 298 -13.35 7.50 -17.11
N PRO A 299 -13.96 6.34 -17.43
CA PRO A 299 -15.41 6.24 -17.66
C PRO A 299 -16.24 6.70 -16.47
N ASP A 300 -15.77 6.41 -15.25
CA ASP A 300 -16.44 6.76 -14.00
C ASP A 300 -16.12 8.19 -13.52
N GLY A 301 -15.27 8.92 -14.25
CA GLY A 301 -14.85 10.26 -13.88
C GLY A 301 -13.94 10.29 -12.65
N ASN A 302 -13.14 9.24 -12.44
CA ASN A 302 -12.18 9.22 -11.34
C ASN A 302 -11.04 10.21 -11.63
N ASN A 303 -10.76 11.10 -10.68
CA ASN A 303 -9.65 12.05 -10.80
C ASN A 303 -8.34 11.53 -10.20
N VAL A 304 -8.41 10.42 -9.48
CA VAL A 304 -7.28 9.69 -8.90
C VAL A 304 -7.56 8.19 -9.00
N ALA A 305 -6.61 7.43 -9.54
CA ALA A 305 -6.62 5.97 -9.56
C ALA A 305 -5.87 5.41 -8.34
N CYS A 306 -4.59 5.75 -8.20
CA CYS A 306 -3.78 5.41 -7.03
C CYS A 306 -3.17 6.67 -6.43
N ILE A 307 -3.01 6.71 -5.10
CA ILE A 307 -2.31 7.79 -4.40
C ILE A 307 -1.44 7.19 -3.29
N LEU A 308 -0.20 7.66 -3.20
CA LEU A 308 0.76 7.19 -2.21
C LEU A 308 1.64 8.34 -1.72
N THR A 309 1.86 8.39 -0.41
CA THR A 309 2.99 9.09 0.19
C THR A 309 3.92 8.03 0.76
N LEU A 310 5.20 8.07 0.37
CA LEU A 310 6.20 7.11 0.83
C LEU A 310 6.30 7.15 2.37
N PRO A 311 6.49 6.00 3.05
CA PRO A 311 6.39 5.92 4.51
C PRO A 311 7.18 6.98 5.30
N PRO A 312 8.45 7.32 4.97
CA PRO A 312 9.22 8.34 5.68
C PRO A 312 8.62 9.76 5.61
N PHE A 313 7.69 9.99 4.69
CA PHE A 313 7.08 11.29 4.41
C PHE A 313 5.61 11.36 4.85
N GLN A 314 5.04 10.26 5.37
CA GLN A 314 3.67 10.24 5.86
C GLN A 314 3.47 11.17 7.07
N ARG A 315 2.22 11.60 7.29
CA ARG A 315 1.81 12.53 8.38
C ARG A 315 2.49 13.91 8.36
N LYS A 316 3.26 14.26 7.33
CA LYS A 316 3.87 15.60 7.15
C LYS A 316 2.99 16.59 6.38
N GLY A 317 1.91 16.11 5.75
CA GLY A 317 0.95 16.93 5.00
C GLY A 317 0.93 16.66 3.50
N TYR A 318 1.90 15.93 2.96
CA TYR A 318 2.02 15.63 1.52
C TYR A 318 0.82 14.91 0.93
N GLY A 319 0.23 13.95 1.66
CA GLY A 319 -1.00 13.28 1.19
C GLY A 319 -2.15 14.25 0.94
N LYS A 320 -2.38 15.21 1.86
CA LYS A 320 -3.40 16.26 1.66
C LYS A 320 -3.05 17.20 0.51
N LEU A 321 -1.76 17.50 0.30
CA LEU A 321 -1.30 18.30 -0.83
C LEU A 321 -1.57 17.61 -2.17
N LEU A 322 -1.28 16.31 -2.28
CA LEU A 322 -1.58 15.50 -3.47
C LEU A 322 -3.08 15.45 -3.76
N ILE A 323 -3.93 15.23 -2.74
CA ILE A 323 -5.39 15.27 -2.88
C ILE A 323 -5.85 16.66 -3.34
N ALA A 324 -5.36 17.73 -2.72
CA ALA A 324 -5.70 19.09 -3.11
C ALA A 324 -5.32 19.35 -4.57
N PHE A 325 -4.13 18.91 -4.98
CA PHE A 325 -3.63 19.09 -6.33
C PHE A 325 -4.49 18.35 -7.37
N SER A 326 -4.93 17.12 -7.08
CA SER A 326 -5.82 16.38 -7.99
C SER A 326 -7.15 17.11 -8.23
N TYR A 327 -7.69 17.78 -7.21
CA TYR A 327 -8.89 18.61 -7.37
C TYR A 327 -8.62 19.93 -8.11
N GLU A 328 -7.45 20.55 -7.94
CA GLU A 328 -7.07 21.72 -8.75
C GLU A 328 -7.01 21.38 -10.24
N LEU A 329 -6.50 20.18 -10.60
CA LEU A 329 -6.55 19.71 -11.98
C LEU A 329 -7.99 19.52 -12.46
N SER A 330 -8.87 18.91 -11.67
CA SER A 330 -10.29 18.76 -12.02
C SER A 330 -10.99 20.10 -12.24
N LYS A 331 -10.66 21.14 -11.44
CA LYS A 331 -11.18 22.51 -11.61
C LYS A 331 -10.73 23.12 -12.94
N LEU A 332 -9.46 22.96 -13.30
CA LEU A 332 -8.91 23.43 -14.58
C LEU A 332 -9.51 22.68 -15.78
N GLU A 333 -9.95 21.44 -15.60
CA GLU A 333 -10.68 20.66 -16.60
C GLU A 333 -12.19 20.97 -16.65
N HIS A 334 -12.69 21.79 -15.73
CA HIS A 334 -14.12 22.04 -15.53
C HIS A 334 -14.94 20.74 -15.32
N THR A 335 -14.36 19.78 -14.59
CA THR A 335 -15.01 18.52 -14.25
C THR A 335 -15.12 18.34 -12.73
N VAL A 336 -16.02 17.46 -12.32
CA VAL A 336 -16.06 16.93 -10.95
C VAL A 336 -15.42 15.55 -10.94
N GLY A 337 -14.83 15.16 -9.81
CA GLY A 337 -14.17 13.86 -9.69
C GLY A 337 -14.17 13.31 -8.26
N SER A 338 -14.01 12.00 -8.18
CA SER A 338 -13.83 11.23 -6.95
C SER A 338 -12.57 10.35 -7.11
N PRO A 339 -11.91 9.93 -6.02
CA PRO A 339 -10.95 8.86 -6.15
C PRO A 339 -11.61 7.53 -6.49
N GLU A 340 -10.88 6.68 -7.21
CA GLU A 340 -11.23 5.29 -7.46
C GLU A 340 -11.47 4.53 -6.13
N LYS A 341 -12.41 3.59 -6.16
CA LYS A 341 -12.84 2.79 -5.01
C LYS A 341 -12.53 1.31 -5.29
N PRO A 342 -12.17 0.51 -4.26
CA PRO A 342 -12.13 0.86 -2.84
C PRO A 342 -10.86 1.62 -2.42
N LEU A 343 -11.04 2.64 -1.56
CA LEU A 343 -9.93 3.35 -0.93
C LEU A 343 -9.33 2.54 0.23
N SER A 344 -8.01 2.64 0.43
CA SER A 344 -7.36 2.17 1.67
C SER A 344 -7.83 2.97 2.89
N ASP A 345 -7.73 2.40 4.10
CA ASP A 345 -8.18 3.09 5.33
C ASP A 345 -7.49 4.43 5.54
N LEU A 346 -6.18 4.49 5.25
CA LEU A 346 -5.40 5.74 5.31
C LEU A 346 -5.87 6.73 4.24
N GLY A 347 -6.23 6.24 3.05
CA GLY A 347 -6.83 7.03 1.99
C GLY A 347 -8.17 7.62 2.42
N LYS A 348 -9.10 6.80 2.92
CA LYS A 348 -10.42 7.23 3.42
C LYS A 348 -10.30 8.34 4.47
N LEU A 349 -9.42 8.15 5.47
CA LEU A 349 -9.18 9.15 6.52
C LEU A 349 -8.63 10.46 5.93
N SER A 350 -7.71 10.38 4.96
CA SER A 350 -7.10 11.55 4.33
C SER A 350 -8.11 12.34 3.49
N TYR A 351 -8.90 11.66 2.65
CA TYR A 351 -9.96 12.29 1.84
C TYR A 351 -11.06 12.90 2.70
N ARG A 352 -11.57 12.19 3.72
CA ARG A 352 -12.56 12.75 4.65
C ARG A 352 -12.03 13.99 5.35
N SER A 353 -10.79 13.96 5.83
CA SER A 353 -10.17 15.12 6.47
C SER A 353 -9.97 16.31 5.52
N TYR A 354 -9.65 16.04 4.24
CA TYR A 354 -9.55 17.07 3.21
C TYR A 354 -10.92 17.67 2.87
N TRP A 355 -11.91 16.85 2.53
CA TRP A 355 -13.25 17.29 2.17
C TRP A 355 -13.90 18.08 3.31
N SER A 356 -13.85 17.58 4.55
CA SER A 356 -14.38 18.31 5.70
C SER A 356 -13.78 19.70 5.82
N TRP A 357 -12.45 19.83 5.69
CA TRP A 357 -11.80 21.14 5.79
C TRP A 357 -12.23 22.10 4.68
N VAL A 358 -12.19 21.64 3.41
CA VAL A 358 -12.57 22.47 2.25
C VAL A 358 -14.01 22.96 2.37
N LEU A 359 -14.93 22.08 2.75
CA LEU A 359 -16.34 22.44 2.92
C LEU A 359 -16.55 23.42 4.08
N LEU A 360 -15.89 23.21 5.22
CA LEU A 360 -15.97 24.12 6.37
C LEU A 360 -15.41 25.50 6.04
N GLU A 361 -14.31 25.58 5.31
CA GLU A 361 -13.71 26.84 4.88
C GLU A 361 -14.65 27.66 3.99
N ILE A 362 -15.28 27.02 3.00
CA ILE A 362 -16.28 27.68 2.13
C ILE A 362 -17.50 28.11 2.94
N LEU A 363 -18.03 27.24 3.81
CA LEU A 363 -19.22 27.55 4.62
C LEU A 363 -18.98 28.66 5.65
N ARG A 364 -17.74 28.86 6.10
CA ARG A 364 -17.36 29.96 7.00
C ARG A 364 -17.40 31.30 6.27
N ASP A 365 -16.82 31.34 5.07
CA ASP A 365 -16.57 32.58 4.32
C ASP A 365 -17.79 33.02 3.51
N PHE A 366 -18.66 32.09 3.13
CA PHE A 366 -19.85 32.42 2.36
C PHE A 366 -20.93 33.11 3.20
N ARG A 367 -21.57 34.13 2.62
CA ARG A 367 -22.70 34.86 3.20
C ARG A 367 -23.92 34.62 2.31
N GLY A 368 -24.81 33.72 2.71
CA GLY A 368 -26.02 33.38 1.97
C GLY A 368 -26.33 31.89 1.96
N SER A 369 -27.22 31.47 1.06
CA SER A 369 -27.56 30.06 0.85
C SER A 369 -26.62 29.42 -0.18
N LEU A 370 -25.95 28.33 0.21
CA LEU A 370 -25.21 27.46 -0.70
C LEU A 370 -25.99 26.18 -0.96
N SER A 371 -26.05 25.75 -2.22
CA SER A 371 -26.55 24.42 -2.56
C SER A 371 -25.40 23.41 -2.66
N ILE A 372 -25.74 22.12 -2.59
CA ILE A 372 -24.79 21.02 -2.82
C ILE A 372 -24.15 21.13 -4.21
N ARG A 373 -24.91 21.60 -5.20
CA ARG A 373 -24.44 21.82 -6.57
C ARG A 373 -23.41 22.94 -6.65
N ASP A 374 -23.61 24.03 -5.91
CA ASP A 374 -22.67 25.15 -5.89
C ASP A 374 -21.34 24.71 -5.28
N LEU A 375 -21.38 23.98 -4.16
CA LEU A 375 -20.19 23.39 -3.54
C LEU A 375 -19.45 22.46 -4.51
N SER A 376 -20.18 21.62 -5.25
CA SER A 376 -19.60 20.71 -6.24
C SER A 376 -18.89 21.47 -7.36
N HIS A 377 -19.50 22.54 -7.88
CA HIS A 377 -18.91 23.38 -8.93
C HIS A 377 -17.68 24.16 -8.43
N MET A 378 -17.69 24.66 -7.19
CA MET A 378 -16.56 25.40 -6.60
C MET A 378 -15.36 24.52 -6.27
N THR A 379 -15.60 23.24 -5.92
CA THR A 379 -14.56 22.36 -5.36
C THR A 379 -14.13 21.24 -6.30
N SER A 380 -14.89 20.98 -7.36
CA SER A 380 -14.81 19.76 -8.18
C SER A 380 -15.03 18.46 -7.42
N ILE A 381 -15.52 18.50 -6.17
CA ILE A 381 -15.92 17.31 -5.42
C ILE A 381 -17.30 16.86 -5.90
N THR A 382 -17.50 15.55 -6.04
CA THR A 382 -18.80 15.01 -6.42
C THR A 382 -19.88 15.34 -5.38
N GLN A 383 -21.13 15.46 -5.82
CA GLN A 383 -22.24 15.75 -4.91
C GLN A 383 -22.43 14.65 -3.85
N SER A 384 -22.16 13.39 -4.18
CA SER A 384 -22.24 12.25 -3.25
C SER A 384 -21.17 12.33 -2.16
N ASP A 385 -19.93 12.71 -2.51
CA ASP A 385 -18.85 12.90 -1.53
C ASP A 385 -19.12 14.11 -0.63
N ILE A 386 -19.69 15.20 -1.18
CA ILE A 386 -20.13 16.36 -0.39
C ILE A 386 -21.22 15.96 0.59
N VAL A 387 -22.27 15.27 0.11
CA VAL A 387 -23.38 14.82 0.94
C VAL A 387 -22.90 13.93 2.07
N SER A 388 -22.12 12.89 1.75
CA SER A 388 -21.60 11.97 2.77
C SER A 388 -20.71 12.67 3.79
N THR A 389 -19.88 13.62 3.36
CA THR A 389 -19.04 14.42 4.26
C THR A 389 -19.89 15.29 5.19
N LEU A 390 -20.86 16.04 4.65
CA LEU A 390 -21.76 16.87 5.47
C LEU A 390 -22.65 16.06 6.40
N GLN A 391 -23.07 14.84 6.00
CA GLN A 391 -23.80 13.92 6.87
C GLN A 391 -22.96 13.54 8.09
N THR A 392 -21.67 13.25 7.92
CA THR A 392 -20.79 12.89 9.03
C THR A 392 -20.56 14.04 10.01
N MET A 393 -20.76 15.29 9.58
CA MET A 393 -20.68 16.50 10.41
C MET A 393 -22.06 16.97 10.90
N ASN A 394 -23.14 16.24 10.62
CA ASN A 394 -24.53 16.62 10.91
C ASN A 394 -24.94 17.98 10.31
N MET A 395 -24.42 18.32 9.13
CA MET A 395 -24.59 19.62 8.47
C MET A 395 -25.58 19.62 7.28
N VAL A 396 -26.21 18.47 6.99
CA VAL A 396 -27.20 18.32 5.92
C VAL A 396 -28.43 17.58 6.43
N LYS A 397 -29.60 17.95 5.93
CA LYS A 397 -30.88 17.29 6.20
C LYS A 397 -31.56 16.86 4.90
N TYR A 398 -32.37 15.82 4.97
CA TYR A 398 -33.21 15.39 3.86
C TYR A 398 -34.58 16.05 3.96
N TRP A 399 -34.99 16.79 2.94
CA TRP A 399 -36.26 17.51 2.90
C TRP A 399 -36.88 17.44 1.50
N LYS A 400 -38.15 16.99 1.41
CA LYS A 400 -38.91 16.88 0.15
C LYS A 400 -38.13 16.22 -1.01
N GLY A 401 -37.43 15.13 -0.71
CA GLY A 401 -36.66 14.41 -1.74
C GLY A 401 -35.25 14.94 -2.00
N GLN A 402 -34.85 16.05 -1.37
CA GLN A 402 -33.57 16.73 -1.62
C GLN A 402 -32.72 16.87 -0.37
N HIS A 403 -31.40 16.93 -0.56
CA HIS A 403 -30.44 17.22 0.49
C HIS A 403 -30.25 18.72 0.62
N VAL A 404 -30.55 19.28 1.80
CA VAL A 404 -30.47 20.71 2.09
C VAL A 404 -29.43 20.95 3.17
N ILE A 405 -28.49 21.84 2.88
CA ILE A 405 -27.45 22.26 3.84
C ILE A 405 -28.15 23.05 4.96
N CYS A 406 -27.96 22.62 6.21
CA CYS A 406 -28.59 23.21 7.37
C CYS A 406 -27.53 23.52 8.42
N VAL A 407 -26.84 24.65 8.24
CA VAL A 407 -25.73 25.05 9.10
C VAL A 407 -25.93 26.46 9.65
N THR A 408 -25.47 26.68 10.88
CA THR A 408 -25.34 28.02 11.46
C THR A 408 -23.87 28.42 11.47
N PRO A 409 -23.53 29.72 11.39
CA PRO A 409 -22.15 30.17 11.48
C PRO A 409 -21.43 29.68 12.74
N LYS A 410 -22.16 29.60 13.87
CA LYS A 410 -21.65 29.08 15.14
C LYS A 410 -21.22 27.61 15.04
N LEU A 411 -22.04 26.77 14.40
CA LEU A 411 -21.73 25.35 14.22
C LEU A 411 -20.48 25.13 13.35
N VAL A 412 -20.31 25.95 12.30
CA VAL A 412 -19.13 25.91 11.44
C VAL A 412 -17.87 26.28 12.22
N GLU A 413 -17.92 27.36 13.00
CA GLU A 413 -16.81 27.79 13.87
C GLU A 413 -16.44 26.75 14.93
N GLU A 414 -17.43 26.08 15.52
CA GLU A 414 -17.20 24.97 16.46
C GLU A 414 -16.45 23.80 15.81
N HIS A 415 -16.81 23.45 14.57
CA HIS A 415 -16.10 22.41 13.81
C HIS A 415 -14.68 22.85 13.46
N ILE A 416 -14.47 24.08 13.00
CA ILE A 416 -13.13 24.60 12.63
C ILE A 416 -12.18 24.63 13.85
N LYS A 417 -12.71 24.92 15.05
CA LYS A 417 -11.93 24.93 16.29
C LYS A 417 -11.69 23.52 16.86
N SER A 418 -12.42 22.51 16.40
CA SER A 418 -12.24 21.14 16.85
C SER A 418 -10.89 20.57 16.42
N ALA A 419 -10.27 19.78 17.30
CA ALA A 419 -9.01 19.08 17.02
C ALA A 419 -9.11 18.10 15.84
N GLN A 420 -10.33 17.70 15.46
CA GLN A 420 -10.61 16.78 14.36
C GLN A 420 -10.39 17.44 12.98
N PHE A 421 -10.68 18.73 12.85
CA PHE A 421 -10.68 19.44 11.57
C PHE A 421 -9.57 20.49 11.53
N LYS A 422 -8.33 20.01 11.43
CA LYS A 422 -7.16 20.88 11.38
C LYS A 422 -6.89 21.41 9.98
N LYS A 423 -6.54 22.69 9.91
CA LYS A 423 -6.02 23.34 8.70
C LYS A 423 -4.90 22.50 8.08
N PRO A 424 -4.93 22.21 6.78
CA PRO A 424 -3.83 21.56 6.09
C PRO A 424 -2.54 22.36 6.28
N ARG A 425 -1.45 21.67 6.65
CA ARG A 425 -0.13 22.28 6.81
C ARG A 425 0.43 22.80 5.48
N LEU A 426 0.12 22.09 4.40
CA LEU A 426 0.51 22.41 3.04
C LEU A 426 -0.76 22.61 2.22
N THR A 427 -0.79 23.68 1.43
CA THR A 427 -1.88 24.01 0.52
C THR A 427 -1.33 24.25 -0.88
N VAL A 428 -2.14 23.94 -1.90
CA VAL A 428 -1.79 24.21 -3.29
C VAL A 428 -1.97 25.70 -3.56
N ASP A 429 -1.04 26.26 -4.33
CA ASP A 429 -1.09 27.64 -4.80
C ASP A 429 -1.42 27.63 -6.28
N VAL A 430 -2.64 28.05 -6.61
CA VAL A 430 -3.14 27.97 -7.98
C VAL A 430 -2.28 28.81 -8.94
N SER A 431 -1.70 29.91 -8.47
CA SER A 431 -0.82 30.78 -9.28
C SER A 431 0.50 30.10 -9.69
N ALA A 432 0.90 29.05 -8.97
CA ALA A 432 2.11 28.28 -9.26
C ALA A 432 1.88 27.08 -10.18
N ILE A 433 0.62 26.81 -10.58
CA ILE A 433 0.28 25.74 -11.51
C ILE A 433 0.54 26.20 -12.94
N ARG A 434 1.35 25.44 -13.68
CA ARG A 434 1.71 25.66 -15.09
C ARG A 434 1.20 24.50 -15.94
N TRP A 435 -0.13 24.35 -15.97
CA TRP A 435 -0.80 23.21 -16.59
C TRP A 435 -2.04 23.65 -17.37
N SER A 436 -2.35 22.90 -18.43
CA SER A 436 -3.55 23.08 -19.24
C SER A 436 -4.08 21.71 -19.66
N PRO A 437 -5.41 21.50 -19.70
CA PRO A 437 -5.98 20.24 -20.16
C PRO A 437 -5.48 19.86 -21.56
N ALA A 438 -5.14 18.60 -21.77
CA ALA A 438 -4.91 18.07 -23.11
C ALA A 438 -6.18 18.31 -23.94
N HIS A 439 -6.04 18.86 -25.15
CA HIS A 439 -7.19 19.07 -26.04
C HIS A 439 -7.93 17.76 -26.23
N ARG A 440 -9.12 17.62 -25.62
CA ARG A 440 -10.04 16.53 -25.91
C ARG A 440 -10.34 16.61 -27.40
N LYS A 441 -9.87 15.65 -28.19
CA LYS A 441 -10.34 15.48 -29.57
C LYS A 441 -11.83 15.24 -29.48
N THR A 442 -12.63 16.26 -29.78
CA THR A 442 -14.08 16.14 -29.91
C THR A 442 -14.34 15.23 -31.09
N PHE A 443 -14.58 13.94 -30.83
CA PHE A 443 -15.17 13.08 -31.84
C PHE A 443 -16.61 13.57 -32.05
N SER A 444 -16.80 14.40 -33.08
CA SER A 444 -18.13 14.71 -33.56
C SER A 444 -18.78 13.40 -33.97
N LYS A 445 -19.82 12.97 -33.23
CA LYS A 445 -20.73 11.94 -33.72
C LYS A 445 -21.39 12.49 -34.98
N THR A 446 -20.86 12.15 -36.14
CA THR A 446 -21.58 12.28 -37.41
C THR A 446 -22.77 11.33 -37.33
N ASN A 447 -23.92 11.86 -36.92
CA ASN A 447 -25.21 11.24 -37.20
C ASN A 447 -25.36 11.21 -38.73
N LYS A 448 -25.07 10.07 -39.34
CA LYS A 448 -25.63 9.77 -40.66
C LYS A 448 -27.12 9.48 -40.46
N LYS A 449 -27.93 10.35 -41.06
CA LYS A 449 -29.35 10.10 -41.33
C LYS A 449 -29.51 8.91 -42.27
#